data_AF-A0A922YTK0-F1
#
_entry.id   AF-A0A922YTK0-F1
#
_cell.length_a   1.000
_cell.length_b   1.000
_cell.length_c   1.000
_cell.angle_alpha   90.00
_cell.angle_beta   90.00
_cell.angle_gamma   90.00
#
_symmetry.space_group_name_H-M   'P 1'
#
loop_
_entity.id
_entity.type
_entity.pdbx_description
1 polymer ?
#
loop_
_entity_poly.entity_id
_entity_poly.type
_entity_poly.pdbx_seq_one_letter_code
_entity_poly.pdbx_strand_id
1 'polypeptide(L)'
;AGAPLFGPDGQCVGMLDLTGIDVPERPALKHLVTQSARNIENALTLAQPHRLLLRISWPGAGLGEESDGLLGVDGEGNITAVNRAAANMLALHPGNRWPHASDVFAVPVESLFDLVRIPRPTELPLWSGLRLQVLASSNQKGVEGSRSHAMPGLPLKDVETALIRKAVDDARGNVMEAARTLGISRATVYRKLMRKKKGG
;
A
#
# COMPACT_ATOMS: atom_id res chain seq x y z
N ALA A 1 -26.47 -13.46 10.34
CA ALA A 1 -25.83 -13.80 9.05
C ALA A 1 -24.34 -13.60 9.24
N GLY A 2 -23.54 -14.65 9.04
CA GLY A 2 -22.13 -14.66 9.44
C GLY A 2 -21.16 -14.77 8.26
N ALA A 3 -19.97 -14.18 8.41
CA ALA A 3 -18.82 -14.40 7.52
C ALA A 3 -17.53 -14.60 8.35
N PRO A 4 -16.67 -15.57 7.99
CA PRO A 4 -15.35 -15.73 8.62
C PRO A 4 -14.45 -14.54 8.27
N LEU A 5 -13.58 -14.16 9.21
CA LEU A 5 -12.54 -13.15 9.05
C LEU A 5 -11.18 -13.84 8.99
N PHE A 6 -10.37 -13.47 7.99
CA PHE A 6 -9.02 -13.98 7.85
C PHE A 6 -7.96 -12.91 8.17
N GLY A 7 -6.95 -13.30 8.93
CA GLY A 7 -5.79 -12.49 9.22
C GLY A 7 -4.86 -12.36 8.01
N PRO A 8 -3.88 -11.45 8.09
CA PRO A 8 -2.89 -11.25 7.02
C PRO A 8 -1.91 -12.43 6.84
N ASP A 9 -1.88 -13.34 7.81
CA ASP A 9 -1.19 -14.63 7.80
C ASP A 9 -2.07 -15.76 7.23
N GLY A 10 -3.25 -15.43 6.72
CA GLY A 10 -4.20 -16.35 6.12
C GLY A 10 -4.97 -17.19 7.12
N GLN A 11 -4.72 -17.04 8.42
CA GLN A 11 -5.44 -17.78 9.47
C GLN A 11 -6.83 -17.21 9.68
N CYS A 12 -7.78 -18.06 10.06
CA CYS A 12 -9.10 -17.58 10.48
C CYS A 12 -8.96 -16.92 11.87
N VAL A 13 -9.19 -15.60 11.95
CA VAL A 13 -9.06 -14.81 13.19
C VAL A 13 -10.39 -14.62 13.91
N GLY A 14 -11.50 -15.01 13.28
CA GLY A 14 -12.82 -14.95 13.90
C GLY A 14 -13.98 -15.05 12.92
N MET A 15 -15.17 -14.72 13.39
CA MET A 15 -16.38 -14.65 12.59
C MET A 15 -17.10 -13.33 12.86
N LEU A 16 -17.48 -12.62 11.79
CA LEU A 16 -18.35 -11.47 11.84
C LEU A 16 -19.79 -11.95 11.71
N ASP A 17 -20.62 -11.76 12.73
CA ASP A 17 -22.05 -12.06 12.67
C ASP A 17 -22.90 -10.79 12.79
N LEU A 18 -23.87 -10.65 11.89
CA LEU A 18 -24.93 -9.65 12.00
C LEU A 18 -26.21 -10.34 12.48
N THR A 19 -26.57 -10.11 13.73
CA THR A 19 -27.81 -10.60 14.35
C THR A 19 -28.88 -9.53 14.29
N GLY A 20 -30.01 -9.83 13.63
CA GLY A 20 -31.20 -8.97 13.65
C GLY A 20 -32.25 -9.53 14.62
N ILE A 21 -32.87 -8.68 15.43
CA ILE A 21 -34.04 -9.04 16.25
C ILE A 21 -35.28 -8.95 15.35
N ASP A 22 -35.98 -10.07 15.15
CA ASP A 22 -37.23 -10.19 14.36
C ASP A 22 -37.16 -9.69 12.90
N VAL A 23 -36.01 -9.86 12.23
CA VAL A 23 -35.87 -9.52 10.80
C VAL A 23 -35.75 -10.79 9.95
N PRO A 24 -36.60 -10.97 8.91
CA PRO A 24 -36.42 -12.06 7.94
C PRO A 24 -35.05 -11.98 7.27
N GLU A 25 -34.39 -13.12 7.07
CA GLU A 25 -33.04 -13.15 6.48
C GLU A 25 -33.06 -12.57 5.05
N ARG A 26 -32.46 -11.38 4.86
CA ARG A 26 -32.41 -10.70 3.56
C ARG A 26 -31.09 -11.00 2.83
N PRO A 27 -31.11 -11.32 1.53
CA PRO A 27 -29.88 -11.49 0.74
C PRO A 27 -28.93 -10.29 0.82
N ALA A 28 -29.48 -9.08 0.89
CA ALA A 28 -28.69 -7.85 1.06
C ALA A 28 -27.85 -7.84 2.35
N LEU A 29 -28.34 -8.43 3.45
CA LEU A 29 -27.58 -8.53 4.70
C LEU A 29 -26.41 -9.50 4.57
N LYS A 30 -26.57 -10.63 3.88
CA LYS A 30 -25.47 -11.58 3.61
C LYS A 30 -24.35 -10.92 2.80
N HIS A 31 -24.73 -10.15 1.79
CA HIS A 31 -23.77 -9.41 0.98
C HIS A 31 -23.02 -8.38 1.83
N LEU A 32 -23.73 -7.58 2.64
CA LEU A 32 -23.13 -6.58 3.53
C LEU A 32 -22.15 -7.19 4.54
N VAL A 33 -22.50 -8.32 5.18
CA VAL A 33 -21.59 -9.04 6.08
C VAL A 33 -20.31 -9.46 5.35
N THR A 34 -20.45 -10.00 4.13
CA THR A 34 -19.31 -10.47 3.34
C THR A 34 -18.42 -9.30 2.90
N GLN A 35 -19.00 -8.18 2.46
CA GLN A 35 -18.24 -6.98 2.10
C GLN A 35 -17.52 -6.40 3.32
N SER A 36 -18.19 -6.37 4.47
CA SER A 36 -17.60 -5.85 5.72
C SER A 36 -16.43 -6.72 6.18
N ALA A 37 -16.59 -8.04 6.11
CA ALA A 37 -15.51 -8.97 6.39
C ALA A 37 -14.29 -8.70 5.50
N ARG A 38 -14.48 -8.58 4.19
CA ARG A 38 -13.40 -8.23 3.24
C ARG A 38 -12.73 -6.89 3.56
N ASN A 39 -13.50 -5.86 3.90
CA ASN A 39 -12.95 -4.55 4.26
C ASN A 39 -12.07 -4.64 5.51
N ILE A 40 -12.48 -5.44 6.50
CA ILE A 40 -11.68 -5.72 7.70
C ILE A 40 -10.40 -6.47 7.32
N GLU A 41 -10.49 -7.54 6.52
CA GLU A 41 -9.32 -8.31 6.04
C GLU A 41 -8.32 -7.41 5.28
N ASN A 42 -8.81 -6.51 4.42
CA ASN A 42 -7.99 -5.54 3.72
C ASN A 42 -7.31 -4.57 4.68
N ALA A 43 -8.04 -4.04 5.66
CA ALA A 43 -7.47 -3.16 6.68
C ALA A 43 -6.37 -3.87 7.50
N LEU A 44 -6.60 -5.12 7.90
CA LEU A 44 -5.61 -5.94 8.61
C LEU A 44 -4.37 -6.19 7.75
N THR A 45 -4.54 -6.49 6.47
CA THR A 45 -3.44 -6.69 5.52
C THR A 45 -2.60 -5.44 5.33
N LEU A 46 -3.26 -4.28 5.18
CA LEU A 46 -2.60 -2.99 5.00
C LEU A 46 -1.91 -2.49 6.27
N ALA A 47 -2.38 -2.91 7.45
CA ALA A 47 -1.77 -2.57 8.73
C ALA A 47 -0.43 -3.30 8.98
N GLN A 48 -0.18 -4.42 8.30
CA GLN A 48 1.07 -5.16 8.46
C GLN A 48 2.26 -4.36 7.90
N PRO A 49 3.45 -4.44 8.53
CA PRO A 49 4.65 -3.85 7.98
C PRO A 49 5.00 -4.48 6.62
N HIS A 50 5.14 -3.64 5.61
CA HIS A 50 5.59 -4.02 4.27
C HIS A 50 6.30 -2.83 3.63
N ARG A 51 7.26 -3.12 2.75
CA ARG A 51 7.98 -2.09 1.98
C ARG A 51 7.32 -1.86 0.61
N LEU A 52 6.77 -2.94 0.06
CA LEU A 52 6.10 -3.01 -1.22
C LEU A 52 4.70 -3.58 -1.02
N LEU A 53 3.70 -2.92 -1.58
CA LEU A 53 2.33 -3.40 -1.66
C LEU A 53 2.00 -3.67 -3.12
N LEU A 54 1.64 -4.92 -3.41
CA LEU A 54 1.16 -5.37 -4.70
C LEU A 54 -0.36 -5.55 -4.62
N ARG A 55 -1.08 -4.81 -5.46
CA ARG A 55 -2.48 -5.10 -5.78
C ARG A 55 -2.50 -6.04 -6.97
N ILE A 56 -3.18 -7.16 -6.86
CA ILE A 56 -3.24 -8.20 -7.89
C ILE A 56 -4.68 -8.50 -8.30
N SER A 57 -4.90 -8.73 -9.59
CA SER A 57 -6.19 -9.18 -10.12
C SER A 57 -6.00 -10.10 -11.32
N TRP A 58 -7.05 -10.85 -11.66
CA TRP A 58 -7.07 -11.62 -12.91
C TRP A 58 -7.08 -10.67 -14.13
N PRO A 59 -6.39 -11.02 -15.23
CA PRO A 59 -6.45 -10.23 -16.46
C PRO A 59 -7.89 -10.01 -16.93
N GLY A 60 -8.25 -8.76 -17.20
CA GLY A 60 -9.60 -8.38 -17.63
C GLY A 60 -10.56 -8.04 -16.48
N ALA A 61 -10.21 -8.32 -15.23
CA ALA A 61 -10.86 -7.71 -14.07
C ALA A 61 -10.28 -6.32 -13.83
N GLY A 62 -11.11 -5.31 -13.58
CA GLY A 62 -10.63 -3.96 -13.30
C GLY A 62 -9.84 -3.92 -11.99
N LEU A 63 -8.56 -3.56 -12.03
CA LEU A 63 -7.80 -3.24 -10.81
C LEU A 63 -8.47 -2.04 -10.12
N GLY A 64 -8.81 -2.18 -8.84
CA GLY A 64 -9.66 -1.21 -8.14
C GLY A 64 -10.99 -1.80 -7.67
N GLU A 65 -11.35 -2.99 -8.12
CA GLU A 65 -12.62 -3.64 -7.81
C GLU A 65 -12.59 -4.41 -6.48
N GLU A 66 -13.77 -4.88 -6.08
CA GLU A 66 -14.01 -5.61 -4.83
C GLU A 66 -13.22 -6.93 -4.68
N SER A 67 -12.67 -7.44 -5.79
CA SER A 67 -12.00 -8.73 -5.88
C SER A 67 -10.47 -8.64 -5.86
N ASP A 68 -9.90 -7.45 -5.66
CA ASP A 68 -8.45 -7.28 -5.66
C ASP A 68 -7.77 -8.07 -4.53
N GLY A 69 -6.71 -8.79 -4.91
CA GLY A 69 -5.76 -9.34 -3.98
C GLY A 69 -4.81 -8.25 -3.47
N LEU A 70 -4.56 -8.23 -2.18
CA LEU A 70 -3.54 -7.39 -1.55
C LEU A 70 -2.41 -8.28 -1.04
N LEU A 71 -1.18 -7.92 -1.41
CA LEU A 71 0.03 -8.65 -1.07
C LEU A 71 1.11 -7.68 -0.59
N GLY A 72 1.48 -7.78 0.69
CA GLY A 72 2.60 -7.06 1.30
C GLY A 72 3.90 -7.85 1.19
N VAL A 73 4.97 -7.17 0.80
CA VAL A 73 6.33 -7.72 0.66
C VAL A 73 7.33 -6.85 1.43
N ASP A 74 8.23 -7.46 2.19
CA ASP A 74 9.32 -6.77 2.89
C ASP A 74 10.46 -6.37 1.95
N GLY A 75 11.51 -5.74 2.47
CA GLY A 75 12.65 -5.31 1.65
C GLY A 75 13.57 -6.43 1.14
N GLU A 76 13.40 -7.65 1.63
CA GLU A 76 14.15 -8.83 1.20
C GLU A 76 13.39 -9.62 0.14
N GLY A 77 12.09 -9.38 -0.02
CA GLY A 77 11.22 -10.09 -0.96
C GLY A 77 10.34 -11.15 -0.31
N ASN A 78 10.35 -11.26 1.02
CA ASN A 78 9.45 -12.16 1.71
C ASN A 78 8.03 -11.58 1.74
N ILE A 79 7.05 -12.43 1.51
CA ILE A 79 5.64 -12.08 1.66
C ILE A 79 5.35 -11.94 3.16
N THR A 80 4.88 -10.76 3.59
CA THR A 80 4.57 -10.47 5.01
C THR A 80 3.08 -10.47 5.31
N ALA A 81 2.25 -10.22 4.31
CA ALA A 81 0.81 -10.10 4.48
C ALA A 81 0.08 -10.41 3.18
N VAL A 82 -1.02 -11.15 3.27
CA VAL A 82 -1.95 -11.38 2.16
C VAL A 82 -3.38 -11.18 2.65
N ASN A 83 -4.25 -10.59 1.82
CA ASN A 83 -5.68 -10.76 2.04
C ASN A 83 -6.14 -12.13 1.47
N ARG A 84 -7.37 -12.52 1.78
CA ARG A 84 -7.93 -13.80 1.31
C ARG A 84 -7.96 -13.92 -0.22
N ALA A 85 -8.24 -12.84 -0.93
CA ALA A 85 -8.27 -12.84 -2.39
C ALA A 85 -6.88 -13.15 -2.97
N ALA A 86 -5.83 -12.51 -2.45
CA ALA A 86 -4.46 -12.78 -2.86
C ALA A 86 -4.02 -14.21 -2.53
N ALA A 87 -4.34 -14.69 -1.32
CA ALA A 87 -4.03 -16.07 -0.94
C ALA A 87 -4.64 -17.08 -1.92
N ASN A 88 -5.90 -16.88 -2.30
CA ASN A 88 -6.58 -17.74 -3.28
C ASN A 88 -5.97 -17.64 -4.69
N MET A 89 -5.68 -16.43 -5.18
CA MET A 89 -5.10 -16.23 -6.52
C MET A 89 -3.70 -16.84 -6.65
N LEU A 90 -2.92 -16.77 -5.57
CA LEU A 90 -1.55 -17.24 -5.51
C LEU A 90 -1.43 -18.68 -4.97
N ALA A 91 -2.56 -19.35 -4.71
CA ALA A 91 -2.64 -20.69 -4.12
C ALA A 91 -1.80 -20.84 -2.83
N LEU A 92 -1.79 -19.80 -2.01
CA LEU A 92 -1.06 -19.79 -0.74
C LEU A 92 -1.89 -20.50 0.34
N HIS A 93 -1.24 -21.42 1.06
CA HIS A 93 -1.89 -22.23 2.07
C HIS A 93 -1.65 -21.63 3.46
N PRO A 94 -2.71 -21.34 4.24
CA PRO A 94 -2.58 -20.86 5.61
C PRO A 94 -1.83 -21.87 6.49
N GLY A 95 -0.93 -21.37 7.34
CA GLY A 95 -0.29 -22.17 8.40
C GLY A 95 1.15 -22.55 8.12
N ASN A 96 1.62 -22.32 6.90
CA ASN A 96 3.04 -22.32 6.57
C ASN A 96 3.56 -20.88 6.48
N ARG A 97 4.88 -20.72 6.62
CA ARG A 97 5.54 -19.46 6.26
C ARG A 97 5.26 -19.19 4.78
N TRP A 98 4.87 -17.96 4.47
CA TRP A 98 4.67 -17.56 3.08
C TRP A 98 5.95 -17.76 2.25
N PRO A 99 5.83 -18.22 1.00
CA PRO A 99 6.98 -18.35 0.11
C PRO A 99 7.59 -16.98 -0.20
N HIS A 100 8.80 -16.98 -0.74
CA HIS A 100 9.41 -15.76 -1.25
C HIS A 100 8.63 -15.28 -2.48
N ALA A 101 8.57 -13.97 -2.73
CA ALA A 101 7.82 -13.43 -3.87
C ALA A 101 8.31 -14.01 -5.21
N SER A 102 9.61 -14.27 -5.36
CA SER A 102 10.19 -14.91 -6.56
C SER A 102 9.85 -16.39 -6.74
N ASP A 103 9.36 -17.07 -5.69
CA ASP A 103 8.86 -18.46 -5.79
C ASP A 103 7.40 -18.49 -6.28
N VAL A 104 6.74 -17.33 -6.27
CA VAL A 104 5.34 -17.18 -6.69
C VAL A 104 5.27 -16.52 -8.07
N PHE A 105 5.90 -15.35 -8.22
CA PHE A 105 6.01 -14.65 -9.48
C PHE A 105 7.23 -15.17 -10.24
N ALA A 106 7.05 -15.47 -11.53
CA ALA A 106 8.13 -15.90 -12.41
C ALA A 106 8.96 -14.70 -12.91
N VAL A 107 9.32 -13.79 -12.00
CA VAL A 107 10.20 -12.64 -12.21
C VAL A 107 11.10 -12.43 -10.99
N PRO A 108 12.30 -11.85 -11.17
CA PRO A 108 13.14 -11.45 -10.05
C PRO A 108 12.43 -10.45 -9.13
N VAL A 109 12.70 -10.53 -7.82
CA VAL A 109 12.05 -9.64 -6.84
C VAL A 109 12.35 -8.16 -7.11
N GLU A 110 13.54 -7.86 -7.61
CA GLU A 110 13.96 -6.50 -7.97
C GLU A 110 13.04 -5.90 -9.03
N SER A 111 12.56 -6.73 -9.96
CA SER A 111 11.61 -6.30 -10.99
C SER A 111 10.28 -5.87 -10.37
N LEU A 112 9.84 -6.51 -9.27
CA LEU A 112 8.64 -6.09 -8.54
C LEU A 112 8.81 -4.72 -7.88
N PHE A 113 10.01 -4.43 -7.35
CA PHE A 113 10.32 -3.13 -6.75
C PHE A 113 10.44 -2.02 -7.78
N ASP A 114 10.96 -2.31 -8.98
CA ASP A 114 11.06 -1.32 -10.06
C ASP A 114 9.69 -0.87 -10.59
N LEU A 115 8.64 -1.69 -10.46
CA LEU A 115 7.26 -1.31 -10.81
C LEU A 115 6.74 -0.11 -10.01
N VAL A 116 7.29 0.14 -8.81
CA VAL A 116 6.91 1.30 -7.99
C VAL A 116 7.29 2.62 -8.67
N ARG A 117 8.35 2.64 -9.48
CA ARG A 117 8.87 3.86 -10.11
C ARG A 117 7.83 4.49 -11.05
N ILE A 118 7.05 3.64 -11.72
CA ILE A 118 6.00 4.03 -12.65
C ILE A 118 4.78 3.16 -12.32
N PRO A 119 3.94 3.56 -11.35
CA PRO A 119 2.83 2.75 -10.88
C PRO A 119 1.76 2.64 -11.96
N ARG A 120 1.83 1.55 -12.72
CA ARG A 120 0.87 1.18 -13.76
C ARG A 120 0.53 -0.31 -13.65
N PRO A 121 -0.72 -0.70 -13.92
CA PRO A 121 -1.08 -2.09 -14.13
C PRO A 121 -0.13 -2.77 -15.12
N THR A 122 0.54 -3.83 -14.66
CA THR A 122 1.47 -4.62 -15.48
C THR A 122 1.13 -6.09 -15.29
N GLU A 123 1.07 -6.85 -16.39
CA GLU A 123 0.81 -8.28 -16.32
C GLU A 123 2.10 -9.04 -15.97
N LEU A 124 2.07 -9.83 -14.91
CA LEU A 124 3.19 -10.65 -14.45
C LEU A 124 2.84 -12.15 -14.52
N PRO A 125 3.79 -12.99 -14.97
CA PRO A 125 3.63 -14.45 -14.93
C PRO A 125 3.81 -15.00 -13.51
N LEU A 126 3.07 -16.06 -13.20
CA LEU A 126 3.26 -16.90 -12.03
C LEU A 126 3.94 -18.21 -12.42
N TRP A 127 4.62 -18.86 -11.48
CA TRP A 127 5.17 -20.21 -11.70
C TRP A 127 4.10 -21.28 -11.96
N SER A 128 2.83 -21.01 -11.61
CA SER A 128 1.68 -21.86 -11.95
C SER A 128 1.33 -21.87 -13.45
N GLY A 129 1.95 -21.01 -14.26
CA GLY A 129 1.61 -20.80 -15.68
C GLY A 129 0.48 -19.80 -15.91
N LEU A 130 -0.14 -19.31 -14.84
CA LEU A 130 -1.13 -18.22 -14.89
C LEU A 130 -0.45 -16.85 -14.95
N ARG A 131 -1.24 -15.83 -15.25
CA ARG A 131 -0.80 -14.43 -15.25
C ARG A 131 -1.75 -13.56 -14.45
N LEU A 132 -1.21 -12.57 -13.77
CA LEU A 132 -1.97 -11.61 -12.97
C LEU A 132 -1.64 -10.19 -13.40
N GLN A 133 -2.63 -9.31 -13.40
CA GLN A 133 -2.37 -7.89 -13.41
C GLN A 133 -1.88 -7.47 -12.03
N VAL A 134 -0.81 -6.70 -12.00
CA VAL A 134 -0.15 -6.24 -10.79
C VAL A 134 0.02 -4.74 -10.85
N LEU A 135 -0.39 -4.06 -9.77
CA LEU A 135 -0.09 -2.66 -9.53
C LEU A 135 0.73 -2.55 -8.24
N ALA A 136 1.97 -2.10 -8.39
CA ALA A 136 2.90 -1.92 -7.30
C ALA A 136 2.82 -0.50 -6.70
N SER A 137 2.92 -0.43 -5.39
CA SER A 137 3.06 0.82 -4.64
C SER A 137 4.01 0.61 -3.48
N SER A 138 4.83 1.62 -3.15
CA SER A 138 5.69 1.53 -1.97
C SER A 138 4.97 2.04 -0.74
N ASN A 139 5.10 1.31 0.37
CA ASN A 139 4.62 1.73 1.66
C ASN A 139 5.79 2.23 2.52
N GLN A 140 6.32 3.42 2.19
CA GLN A 140 7.39 4.04 2.98
C GLN A 140 6.93 4.46 4.39
N LYS A 141 5.61 4.55 4.64
CA LYS A 141 5.05 4.88 5.96
C LYS A 141 4.94 3.68 6.91
N GLY A 142 4.91 2.44 6.40
CA GLY A 142 4.72 1.23 7.21
C GLY A 142 5.98 0.67 7.89
N VAL A 143 7.17 1.16 7.52
CA VAL A 143 8.46 0.66 8.06
C VAL A 143 9.04 1.60 9.14
N GLU A 144 8.52 2.82 9.28
CA GLU A 144 8.98 3.80 10.29
C GLU A 144 8.45 3.52 11.72
N GLY A 145 7.58 2.51 11.90
CA GLY A 145 6.98 2.17 13.20
C GLY A 145 7.85 1.37 14.16
N SER A 146 9.09 1.00 13.83
CA SER A 146 9.94 0.16 14.73
C SER A 146 11.44 0.40 14.70
N ARG A 147 11.91 1.59 14.26
CA ARG A 147 13.29 2.02 14.54
C ARG A 147 13.36 3.47 14.96
N SER A 148 13.20 3.71 16.26
CA SER A 148 13.80 4.87 16.90
C SER A 148 15.33 4.80 16.72
N HIS A 149 15.86 5.78 15.99
CA HIS A 149 17.28 6.22 15.89
C HIS A 149 18.30 5.34 15.13
N ALA A 150 18.72 5.79 13.95
CA ALA A 150 20.00 6.49 13.73
C ALA A 150 20.27 6.69 12.22
N MET A 151 20.16 7.92 11.72
CA MET A 151 20.74 8.34 10.44
C MET A 151 21.98 9.20 10.72
N PRO A 152 23.16 8.91 10.15
CA PRO A 152 24.14 9.92 9.86
C PRO A 152 23.89 10.50 8.46
N GLY A 153 23.58 11.80 8.41
CA GLY A 153 24.00 12.67 7.30
C GLY A 153 22.98 13.06 6.23
N LEU A 154 21.98 13.87 6.59
CA LEU A 154 21.65 15.20 5.99
C LEU A 154 20.28 15.65 6.54
N PRO A 155 20.17 16.80 7.21
CA PRO A 155 18.93 17.17 7.87
C PRO A 155 17.83 17.46 6.85
N LEU A 156 16.69 16.76 6.97
CA LEU A 156 15.44 16.94 6.20
C LEU A 156 15.00 18.40 6.00
N LYS A 157 15.46 19.31 6.86
CA LYS A 157 15.23 20.77 6.74
C LYS A 157 15.89 21.38 5.51
N ASP A 158 17.02 20.83 5.03
CA ASP A 158 17.76 21.36 3.89
C ASP A 158 17.17 20.88 2.56
N VAL A 159 16.67 19.65 2.52
CA VAL A 159 15.95 19.10 1.34
C VAL A 159 14.64 19.87 1.13
N GLU A 160 13.87 20.10 2.18
CA GLU A 160 12.63 20.88 2.12
C GLU A 160 12.90 22.34 1.68
N THR A 161 13.97 22.95 2.19
CA THR A 161 14.35 24.31 1.80
C THR A 161 14.85 24.37 0.34
N ALA A 162 15.55 23.35 -0.13
CA ALA A 162 16.02 23.26 -1.52
C ALA A 162 14.85 23.11 -2.50
N LEU A 163 13.85 22.30 -2.16
CA LEU A 163 12.63 22.12 -2.97
C LEU A 163 11.82 23.41 -3.05
N ILE A 164 11.70 24.15 -1.93
CA ILE A 164 11.01 25.45 -1.92
C ILE A 164 11.75 26.47 -2.80
N ARG A 165 13.07 26.51 -2.76
CA ARG A 165 13.87 27.41 -3.61
C ARG A 165 13.73 27.08 -5.07
N LYS A 166 13.86 25.80 -5.42
CA LYS A 166 13.73 25.33 -6.80
C LYS A 166 12.37 25.70 -7.38
N ALA A 167 11.29 25.49 -6.63
CA ALA A 167 9.94 25.87 -7.08
C ALA A 167 9.75 27.39 -7.25
N VAL A 168 10.42 28.20 -6.43
CA VAL A 168 10.39 29.67 -6.56
C VAL A 168 11.21 30.14 -7.76
N ASP A 169 12.35 29.50 -8.03
CA ASP A 169 13.19 29.78 -9.20
C ASP A 169 12.47 29.37 -10.49
N ASP A 170 11.84 28.18 -10.51
CA ASP A 170 11.03 27.68 -11.62
C ASP A 170 9.81 28.59 -11.89
N ALA A 171 9.24 29.17 -10.82
CA ALA A 171 8.18 30.17 -10.91
C ALA A 171 8.69 31.60 -11.21
N ARG A 172 9.98 31.76 -11.56
CA ARG A 172 10.65 33.05 -11.85
C ARG A 172 10.44 34.11 -10.77
N GLY A 173 10.46 33.69 -9.51
CA GLY A 173 10.25 34.56 -8.34
C GLY A 173 8.78 34.79 -7.97
N ASN A 174 7.82 34.21 -8.69
CA ASN A 174 6.41 34.29 -8.33
C ASN A 174 6.07 33.32 -7.20
N VAL A 175 6.18 33.82 -5.97
CA VAL A 175 5.99 33.05 -4.73
C VAL A 175 4.59 32.43 -4.61
N MET A 176 3.55 33.05 -5.21
CA MET A 176 2.20 32.48 -5.18
C MET A 176 2.08 31.25 -6.08
N GLU A 177 2.71 31.29 -7.26
CA GLU A 177 2.71 30.15 -8.17
C GLU A 177 3.55 29.01 -7.60
N ALA A 178 4.71 29.31 -7.02
CA ALA A 178 5.54 28.31 -6.33
C ALA A 178 4.79 27.63 -5.17
N ALA A 179 4.04 28.41 -4.37
CA ALA A 179 3.24 27.89 -3.27
C ALA A 179 2.10 26.98 -3.77
N ARG A 180 1.45 27.36 -4.88
CA ARG A 180 0.40 26.56 -5.53
C ARG A 180 0.96 25.24 -6.07
N THR A 181 2.09 25.28 -6.75
CA THR A 181 2.78 24.09 -7.29
C THR A 181 3.23 23.13 -6.18
N LEU A 182 3.65 23.66 -5.04
CA LEU A 182 4.07 22.87 -3.89
C LEU A 182 2.90 22.44 -2.98
N GLY A 183 1.67 22.89 -3.23
CA GLY A 183 0.50 22.58 -2.40
C GLY A 183 0.58 23.12 -0.97
N ILE A 184 1.38 24.16 -0.72
CA ILE A 184 1.59 24.75 0.62
C ILE A 184 1.15 26.22 0.66
N SER A 185 0.82 26.72 1.87
CA SER A 185 0.40 28.10 2.01
C SER A 185 1.54 29.09 1.78
N ARG A 186 1.21 30.27 1.21
CA ARG A 186 2.15 31.39 1.02
C ARG A 186 2.95 31.71 2.30
N ALA A 187 2.29 31.71 3.45
CA ALA A 187 2.92 31.98 4.75
C ALA A 187 4.03 30.96 5.10
N THR A 188 3.89 29.71 4.65
CA THR A 188 4.87 28.64 4.88
C THR A 188 6.11 28.82 4.01
N VAL A 189 5.93 29.23 2.74
CA VAL A 189 7.04 29.57 1.83
C VAL A 189 7.85 30.74 2.37
N TYR A 190 7.20 31.84 2.77
CA TYR A 190 7.91 33.00 3.35
C TYR A 190 8.65 32.64 4.66
N ARG A 191 8.01 31.88 5.55
CA ARG A 191 8.61 31.49 6.84
C ARG A 191 9.89 30.66 6.65
N LYS A 192 9.93 29.80 5.64
CA LYS A 192 11.09 28.94 5.33
C LYS A 192 12.19 29.71 4.58
N LEU A 193 11.83 30.61 3.67
CA LEU A 193 12.78 31.51 3.00
C LEU A 193 13.45 32.49 3.98
N MET A 194 12.69 33.03 4.95
CA MET A 194 13.22 33.98 5.96
C MET A 194 14.10 33.32 7.02
N ARG A 195 13.90 32.02 7.32
CA ARG A 195 14.65 31.31 8.38
C ARG A 195 16.14 31.13 8.05
N LYS A 196 16.55 31.26 6.77
CA LYS A 196 17.97 31.24 6.38
C LYS A 196 18.64 32.62 6.45
N LYS A 197 17.89 33.73 6.50
CA LYS A 197 18.49 35.09 6.57
C LYS A 197 18.93 35.49 8.00
N LYS A 198 18.58 34.68 9.02
CA LYS A 198 18.93 34.93 10.44
C LYS A 198 19.95 33.94 11.03
N GLY A 199 20.67 33.21 10.19
CA GLY A 199 21.68 32.24 10.62
C GLY A 199 22.91 32.21 9.73
N GLY A 200 23.41 33.40 9.37
CA GLY A 200 24.74 33.60 8.80
C GLY A 200 25.61 34.32 9.81
#